data_AF-A0A960I8J9-F1
#
_entry.id   AF-A0A960I8J9-F1
#
_cell.length_a   1.000
_cell.length_b   1.000
_cell.length_c   1.000
_cell.angle_alpha   90.00
_cell.angle_beta   90.00
_cell.angle_gamma   90.00
#
_symmetry.space_group_name_H-M   'P 1'
#
loop_
_entity.id
_entity.type
_entity.pdbx_description
1 polymer ?
#
loop_
_entity_poly.entity_id
_entity_poly.type
_entity_poly.pdbx_seq_one_letter_code
_entity_poly.pdbx_strand_id
1 'polypeptide(L)'
;TVRQRPPDHELERMRSEGRFSLRWFRTPEPSIRVNDSQVIRLARREWLAVHTPGHTGDHLCLFDPEHGAMISGDHVLPTITPHIGGISPQDDPLACFFDSLERMKTFEGVNVALPAHGHPFTDLAGRADEIIEHHQHRLEVITTAAHEMGEGTVTDYMRCLFSERAWGEMAESETYAHLLHLHFLGQVNQGERDGLAVFSSL
;
A
#
# COMPACT_ATOMS: atom_id res chain seq x y z
N THR A 1 -19.93 0.89 -10.26
CA THR A 1 -20.22 2.23 -10.82
C THR A 1 -19.22 2.49 -11.93
N VAL A 2 -19.65 2.79 -13.16
CA VAL A 2 -18.72 3.00 -14.29
C VAL A 2 -18.03 4.35 -14.11
N ARG A 3 -16.73 4.33 -13.81
CA ARG A 3 -15.92 5.54 -13.63
C ARG A 3 -15.76 6.23 -14.99
N GLN A 4 -16.17 7.50 -15.09
CA GLN A 4 -15.92 8.31 -16.29
C GLN A 4 -14.54 8.96 -16.23
N ARG A 5 -13.96 9.18 -17.42
CA ARG A 5 -12.64 9.79 -17.60
C ARG A 5 -12.65 11.24 -17.09
N PRO A 6 -11.62 11.69 -16.35
CA PRO A 6 -11.46 13.08 -15.95
C PRO A 6 -11.42 14.04 -17.14
N PRO A 7 -11.93 15.28 -17.00
CA PRO A 7 -11.89 16.31 -18.02
C PRO A 7 -10.46 16.65 -18.48
N ASP A 8 -10.30 17.11 -19.72
CA ASP A 8 -8.96 17.36 -20.31
C ASP A 8 -8.12 18.40 -19.56
N HIS A 9 -8.75 19.38 -18.90
CA HIS A 9 -8.04 20.38 -18.09
C HIS A 9 -7.47 19.80 -16.79
N GLU A 10 -8.13 18.81 -16.18
CA GLU A 10 -7.58 18.07 -15.04
C GLU A 10 -6.41 17.20 -15.49
N LEU A 11 -6.52 16.61 -16.69
CA LEU A 11 -5.42 15.84 -17.30
C LEU A 11 -4.22 16.73 -17.63
N GLU A 12 -4.43 18.00 -17.98
CA GLU A 12 -3.36 18.97 -18.21
C GLU A 12 -2.69 19.43 -16.91
N ARG A 13 -3.47 19.68 -15.84
CA ARG A 13 -2.93 19.96 -14.50
C ARG A 13 -2.09 18.79 -13.97
N MET A 14 -2.58 17.58 -14.13
CA MET A 14 -1.85 16.34 -13.80
C MET A 14 -0.56 16.15 -14.62
N ARG A 15 -0.47 16.74 -15.82
CA ARG A 15 0.75 16.68 -16.66
C ARG A 15 1.80 17.71 -16.25
N SER A 16 1.41 18.82 -15.64
CA SER A 16 2.33 19.90 -15.26
C SER A 16 3.01 19.71 -13.91
N GLU A 17 2.44 18.92 -13.00
CA GLU A 17 2.84 18.90 -11.57
C GLU A 17 3.86 17.82 -11.16
N GLY A 18 4.55 17.15 -12.10
CA GLY A 18 5.66 16.22 -11.78
C GLY A 18 5.17 14.84 -11.30
N ARG A 19 5.24 13.77 -12.10
CA ARG A 19 6.40 12.94 -12.49
C ARG A 19 6.99 11.98 -11.43
N PHE A 20 6.12 11.30 -10.68
CA PHE A 20 6.31 9.87 -10.43
C PHE A 20 5.64 9.04 -11.55
N SER A 21 6.36 8.92 -12.68
CA SER A 21 6.27 7.94 -13.78
C SER A 21 4.97 7.16 -14.14
N LEU A 22 3.75 7.65 -13.93
CA LEU A 22 2.50 7.09 -14.51
C LEU A 22 2.49 7.01 -16.05
N ARG A 23 3.47 7.63 -16.72
CA ARG A 23 3.61 7.65 -18.18
C ARG A 23 3.98 6.30 -18.82
N TRP A 24 4.48 5.33 -18.06
CA TRP A 24 4.93 4.05 -18.62
C TRP A 24 3.94 2.89 -18.46
N PHE A 25 2.98 3.01 -17.55
CA PHE A 25 1.98 1.97 -17.32
C PHE A 25 0.60 2.50 -17.73
N ARG A 26 0.21 2.29 -18.98
CA ARG A 26 -1.23 2.20 -19.25
C ARG A 26 -1.74 1.03 -18.42
N THR A 27 -2.66 1.26 -17.49
CA THR A 27 -3.37 0.17 -16.83
C THR A 27 -3.93 -0.73 -17.94
N PRO A 28 -3.46 -1.98 -18.05
CA PRO A 28 -3.93 -2.85 -19.11
C PRO A 28 -5.43 -3.08 -18.91
N GLU A 29 -6.19 -3.14 -20.02
CA GLU A 29 -7.56 -3.61 -19.92
C GLU A 29 -7.54 -5.12 -19.68
N PRO A 30 -8.07 -5.62 -18.55
CA PRO A 30 -8.07 -7.05 -18.30
C PRO A 30 -9.00 -7.73 -19.29
N SER A 31 -8.45 -8.68 -20.05
CA SER A 31 -9.25 -9.57 -20.91
C SER A 31 -10.14 -10.50 -20.08
N ILE A 32 -9.72 -10.84 -18.86
CA ILE A 32 -10.50 -11.60 -17.89
C ILE A 32 -10.31 -10.94 -16.52
N ARG A 33 -11.42 -10.65 -15.83
CA ARG A 33 -11.38 -10.20 -14.44
C ARG A 33 -11.37 -11.41 -13.52
N VAL A 34 -10.50 -11.37 -12.52
CA VAL A 34 -10.44 -12.35 -11.45
C VAL A 34 -10.94 -11.66 -10.18
N ASN A 35 -11.98 -12.22 -9.57
CA ASN A 35 -12.55 -11.69 -8.34
C ASN A 35 -11.90 -12.33 -7.12
N ASP A 36 -12.07 -11.70 -5.96
CA ASP A 36 -11.71 -12.33 -4.70
C ASP A 36 -12.39 -13.69 -4.52
N SER A 37 -11.65 -14.64 -3.93
CA SER A 37 -12.09 -16.01 -3.65
C SER A 37 -12.48 -16.82 -4.90
N GLN A 38 -12.17 -16.33 -6.10
CA GLN A 38 -12.37 -17.07 -7.34
C GLN A 38 -11.29 -18.14 -7.48
N VAL A 39 -11.69 -19.37 -7.77
CA VAL A 39 -10.77 -20.43 -8.19
C VAL A 39 -10.47 -20.26 -9.69
N ILE A 40 -9.19 -20.13 -10.03
CA ILE A 40 -8.71 -20.08 -11.42
C ILE A 40 -7.82 -21.29 -11.71
N ARG A 41 -7.88 -21.79 -12.95
CA ARG A 41 -7.05 -22.92 -13.38
C ARG A 41 -5.87 -22.41 -14.22
N LEU A 42 -4.66 -22.53 -13.69
CA LEU A 42 -3.42 -22.14 -14.35
C LEU A 42 -2.42 -23.30 -14.34
N ALA A 43 -1.78 -23.57 -15.47
CA ALA A 43 -0.78 -24.65 -15.60
C ALA A 43 -1.27 -26.03 -15.08
N ARG A 44 -2.56 -26.35 -15.27
CA ARG A 44 -3.25 -27.57 -14.78
C ARG A 44 -3.43 -27.66 -13.25
N ARG A 45 -3.22 -26.57 -12.52
CA ARG A 45 -3.47 -26.43 -11.08
C ARG A 45 -4.62 -25.48 -10.80
N GLU A 46 -5.28 -25.68 -9.67
CA GLU A 46 -6.27 -24.76 -9.13
C GLU A 46 -5.59 -23.76 -8.19
N TRP A 47 -5.93 -22.49 -8.36
CA TRP A 47 -5.43 -21.39 -7.54
C TRP A 47 -6.61 -20.59 -7.02
N LEU A 48 -6.69 -20.42 -5.72
CA LEU A 48 -7.61 -19.49 -5.09
C LEU A 48 -7.04 -18.07 -5.21
N ALA A 49 -7.78 -17.18 -5.86
CA ALA A 49 -7.45 -15.77 -5.90
C ALA A 49 -7.80 -15.08 -4.58
N VAL A 50 -6.86 -14.28 -4.07
CA VAL A 50 -7.00 -13.59 -2.79
C VAL A 50 -6.70 -12.11 -3.03
N HIS A 51 -7.75 -11.29 -3.04
CA HIS A 51 -7.63 -9.83 -3.20
C HIS A 51 -6.99 -9.23 -1.96
N THR A 52 -5.88 -8.53 -2.16
CA THR A 52 -5.02 -7.98 -1.11
C THR A 52 -4.74 -6.50 -1.39
N PRO A 53 -5.78 -5.64 -1.38
CA PRO A 53 -5.63 -4.22 -1.67
C PRO A 53 -4.74 -3.50 -0.65
N GLY A 54 -3.99 -2.49 -1.09
CA GLY A 54 -3.16 -1.66 -0.21
C GLY A 54 -1.92 -1.14 -0.91
N HIS A 55 -1.03 -2.05 -1.30
CA HIS A 55 0.10 -1.74 -2.20
C HIS A 55 -0.40 -1.17 -3.54
N THR A 56 -1.37 -1.87 -4.14
CA THR A 56 -2.26 -1.32 -5.18
C THR A 56 -3.70 -1.71 -4.86
N GLY A 57 -4.68 -0.99 -5.41
CA GLY A 57 -6.09 -1.30 -5.17
C GLY A 57 -6.57 -2.61 -5.81
N ASP A 58 -5.82 -3.16 -6.75
CA ASP A 58 -6.14 -4.35 -7.54
C ASP A 58 -5.17 -5.52 -7.33
N HIS A 59 -4.31 -5.46 -6.31
CA HIS A 59 -3.33 -6.50 -6.04
C HIS A 59 -4.00 -7.84 -5.67
N LEU A 60 -3.49 -8.94 -6.21
CA LEU A 60 -3.98 -10.30 -5.98
C LEU A 60 -2.83 -11.23 -5.56
N CYS A 61 -3.02 -11.96 -4.47
CA CYS A 61 -2.26 -13.17 -4.18
C CYS A 61 -2.96 -14.40 -4.80
N LEU A 62 -2.21 -15.47 -5.03
CA LEU A 62 -2.75 -16.75 -5.53
C LEU A 62 -2.31 -17.90 -4.62
N PHE A 63 -3.28 -18.65 -4.08
CA PHE A 63 -3.03 -19.77 -3.18
C PHE A 63 -3.33 -21.12 -3.87
N ASP A 64 -2.35 -22.03 -3.91
CA ASP A 64 -2.48 -23.43 -4.31
C ASP A 64 -2.72 -24.29 -3.06
N PRO A 65 -3.97 -24.65 -2.72
CA PRO A 65 -4.27 -25.41 -1.51
C PRO A 65 -3.79 -26.87 -1.56
N GLU A 66 -3.54 -27.42 -2.75
CA GLU A 66 -3.06 -28.79 -2.92
C GLU A 66 -1.59 -28.93 -2.50
N HIS A 67 -0.78 -27.91 -2.82
CA HIS A 67 0.67 -27.93 -2.55
C HIS A 67 1.09 -26.96 -1.44
N GLY A 68 0.18 -26.11 -0.96
CA GLY A 68 0.45 -25.09 0.04
C GLY A 68 1.37 -23.98 -0.45
N ALA A 69 1.27 -23.58 -1.72
CA ALA A 69 2.07 -22.48 -2.27
C ALA A 69 1.25 -21.19 -2.33
N MET A 70 1.81 -20.08 -1.86
CA MET A 70 1.22 -18.75 -1.94
C MET A 70 2.08 -17.86 -2.84
N ILE A 71 1.58 -17.45 -4.00
CA ILE A 71 2.19 -16.36 -4.76
C ILE A 71 1.75 -15.06 -4.09
N SER A 72 2.65 -14.45 -3.32
CA SER A 72 2.35 -13.27 -2.49
C SER A 72 2.56 -11.94 -3.21
N GLY A 73 3.18 -11.94 -4.40
CA GLY A 73 3.42 -10.74 -5.17
C GLY A 73 4.21 -9.70 -4.37
N ASP A 74 3.77 -8.44 -4.44
CA ASP A 74 4.28 -7.32 -3.62
C ASP A 74 3.42 -7.08 -2.37
N HIS A 75 2.67 -8.08 -1.89
CA HIS A 75 1.88 -7.95 -0.66
C HIS A 75 2.65 -8.39 0.59
N VAL A 76 3.33 -9.53 0.53
CA VAL A 76 4.22 -10.00 1.62
C VAL A 76 5.58 -10.37 1.04
N LEU A 77 6.59 -9.59 1.43
CA LEU A 77 7.97 -9.69 0.96
C LEU A 77 8.89 -10.10 2.13
N PRO A 78 9.93 -10.91 1.91
CA PRO A 78 10.71 -11.53 2.98
C PRO A 78 11.65 -10.59 3.73
N THR A 79 12.08 -9.48 3.10
CA THR A 79 13.15 -8.62 3.65
C THR A 79 12.79 -7.14 3.70
N ILE A 80 12.05 -6.65 2.71
CA ILE A 80 11.59 -5.25 2.63
C ILE A 80 10.09 -5.18 2.92
N THR A 81 9.58 -3.98 3.17
CA THR A 81 8.14 -3.72 3.19
C THR A 81 7.68 -3.25 1.80
N PRO A 82 6.50 -3.67 1.34
CA PRO A 82 5.90 -3.09 0.16
C PRO A 82 5.68 -1.58 0.29
N HIS A 83 5.78 -0.87 -0.82
CA HIS A 83 5.44 0.55 -0.84
C HIS A 83 3.92 0.74 -0.71
N ILE A 84 3.46 1.70 0.08
CA ILE A 84 2.04 2.04 0.20
C ILE A 84 1.87 3.49 -0.23
N GLY A 85 1.29 3.69 -1.42
CA GLY A 85 1.14 5.03 -1.98
C GLY A 85 -0.10 5.76 -1.45
N GLY A 86 0.07 6.97 -0.90
CA GLY A 86 -1.05 7.81 -0.47
C GLY A 86 -1.83 8.44 -1.62
N ILE A 87 -1.24 8.51 -2.83
CA ILE A 87 -1.97 8.86 -4.06
C ILE A 87 -2.46 7.55 -4.69
N SER A 88 -3.54 7.02 -4.14
CA SER A 88 -4.16 5.76 -4.56
C SER A 88 -5.63 5.97 -4.92
N PRO A 89 -6.25 5.08 -5.73
CA PRO A 89 -7.71 5.03 -5.85
C PRO A 89 -8.43 4.68 -4.55
N GLN A 90 -7.70 4.19 -3.55
CA GLN A 90 -8.19 3.86 -2.22
C GLN A 90 -8.12 5.09 -1.32
N ASP A 91 -9.17 5.33 -0.53
CA ASP A 91 -9.20 6.46 0.40
C ASP A 91 -8.18 6.26 1.53
N ASP A 92 -8.17 5.08 2.16
CA ASP A 92 -7.18 4.68 3.17
C ASP A 92 -6.43 3.41 2.72
N PRO A 93 -5.33 3.56 1.95
CA PRO A 93 -4.56 2.43 1.45
C PRO A 93 -3.84 1.66 2.56
N LEU A 94 -3.47 2.32 3.67
CA LEU A 94 -2.79 1.67 4.79
C LEU A 94 -3.75 0.78 5.59
N ALA A 95 -4.99 1.23 5.85
CA ALA A 95 -6.01 0.38 6.46
C ALA A 95 -6.32 -0.85 5.59
N CYS A 96 -6.50 -0.66 4.28
CA CYS A 96 -6.69 -1.77 3.34
C CYS A 96 -5.52 -2.77 3.38
N PHE A 97 -4.30 -2.25 3.48
CA PHE A 97 -3.09 -3.07 3.55
C PHE A 97 -3.04 -3.88 4.86
N PHE A 98 -3.35 -3.27 6.00
CA PHE A 98 -3.45 -3.97 7.28
C PHE A 98 -4.49 -5.09 7.26
N ASP A 99 -5.69 -4.82 6.77
CA ASP A 99 -6.74 -5.85 6.63
C ASP A 99 -6.27 -7.01 5.75
N SER A 100 -5.55 -6.68 4.67
CA SER A 100 -5.00 -7.67 3.75
C SER A 100 -3.86 -8.48 4.37
N LEU A 101 -3.03 -7.90 5.23
CA LEU A 101 -1.98 -8.61 5.98
C LEU A 101 -2.60 -9.53 7.04
N GLU A 102 -3.59 -9.04 7.78
CA GLU A 102 -4.34 -9.85 8.76
C GLU A 102 -5.00 -11.05 8.10
N ARG A 103 -5.54 -10.86 6.89
CA ARG A 103 -6.08 -11.96 6.09
C ARG A 103 -5.03 -13.01 5.71
N MET A 104 -3.76 -12.65 5.50
CA MET A 104 -2.71 -13.66 5.18
C MET A 104 -2.48 -14.63 6.34
N LYS A 105 -2.66 -14.18 7.58
CA LYS A 105 -2.48 -14.99 8.79
C LYS A 105 -3.53 -16.10 8.93
N THR A 106 -4.65 -16.01 8.19
CA THR A 106 -5.71 -17.02 8.25
C THR A 106 -5.47 -18.23 7.33
N PHE A 107 -4.38 -18.24 6.54
CA PHE A 107 -4.08 -19.33 5.59
C PHE A 107 -3.15 -20.39 6.21
N GLU A 108 -3.69 -21.24 7.08
CA GLU A 108 -2.96 -22.30 7.81
C GLU A 108 -2.32 -23.38 6.90
N GLY A 109 -2.65 -23.41 5.61
CA GLY A 109 -2.14 -24.38 4.64
C GLY A 109 -0.95 -23.89 3.80
N VAL A 110 -0.38 -22.72 4.09
CA VAL A 110 0.76 -22.19 3.32
C VAL A 110 2.07 -22.79 3.83
N ASN A 111 2.71 -23.60 2.99
CA ASN A 111 4.03 -24.17 3.22
C ASN A 111 5.16 -23.25 2.69
N VAL A 112 4.89 -22.49 1.63
CA VAL A 112 5.86 -21.59 1.00
C VAL A 112 5.18 -20.38 0.37
N ALA A 113 5.70 -19.19 0.67
CA ALA A 113 5.36 -17.95 0.00
C ALA A 113 6.39 -17.65 -1.11
N LEU A 114 5.88 -17.23 -2.26
CA LEU A 114 6.61 -16.90 -3.49
C LEU A 114 6.42 -15.41 -3.78
N PRO A 115 7.32 -14.55 -3.27
CA PRO A 115 7.21 -13.10 -3.44
C PRO A 115 7.65 -12.65 -4.84
N ALA A 116 7.23 -11.46 -5.25
CA ALA A 116 7.75 -10.82 -6.47
C ALA A 116 9.22 -10.38 -6.30
N HIS A 117 9.65 -10.11 -5.06
CA HIS A 117 11.00 -9.69 -4.73
C HIS A 117 11.59 -10.50 -3.55
N GLY A 118 12.86 -10.85 -3.67
CA GLY A 118 13.57 -11.68 -2.68
C GLY A 118 13.43 -13.18 -2.94
N HIS A 119 13.70 -13.99 -1.92
CA HIS A 119 13.65 -15.45 -2.01
C HIS A 119 12.33 -16.01 -1.44
N PRO A 120 11.91 -17.20 -1.90
CA PRO A 120 10.85 -17.95 -1.23
C PRO A 120 11.12 -18.11 0.26
N PHE A 121 10.06 -18.05 1.06
CA PHE A 121 10.11 -18.16 2.53
C PHE A 121 8.89 -18.93 3.04
N THR A 122 8.93 -19.38 4.30
CA THR A 122 7.94 -20.34 4.83
C THR A 122 7.03 -19.75 5.90
N ASP A 123 7.43 -18.68 6.58
CA ASP A 123 6.65 -18.07 7.66
C ASP A 123 5.83 -16.87 7.15
N LEU A 124 4.72 -17.14 6.45
CA LEU A 124 3.85 -16.10 5.89
C LEU A 124 3.19 -15.25 6.98
N ALA A 125 2.67 -15.90 8.03
CA ALA A 125 1.95 -15.23 9.11
C ALA A 125 2.91 -14.37 9.95
N GLY A 126 4.06 -14.92 10.36
CA GLY A 126 5.06 -14.17 11.11
C GLY A 126 5.59 -12.99 10.30
N ARG A 127 5.82 -13.15 8.99
CA ARG A 127 6.24 -12.02 8.16
C ARG A 127 5.15 -10.95 8.00
N ALA A 128 3.87 -11.34 7.96
CA ALA A 128 2.77 -10.38 7.95
C ALA A 128 2.74 -9.56 9.26
N ASP A 129 2.92 -10.22 10.41
CA ASP A 129 3.01 -9.54 11.72
C ASP A 129 4.18 -8.55 11.77
N GLU A 130 5.38 -8.94 11.30
CA GLU A 130 6.54 -8.04 11.24
C GLU A 130 6.29 -6.78 10.38
N ILE A 131 5.55 -6.93 9.27
CA ILE A 131 5.19 -5.79 8.41
C ILE A 131 4.17 -4.90 9.12
N ILE A 132 3.19 -5.48 9.82
CA ILE A 132 2.20 -4.74 10.61
C ILE A 132 2.92 -3.91 11.69
N GLU A 133 3.80 -4.55 12.47
CA GLU A 133 4.57 -3.91 13.54
C GLU A 133 5.45 -2.76 13.00
N HIS A 134 6.08 -2.95 11.84
CA HIS A 134 6.86 -1.89 11.19
C HIS A 134 6.02 -0.64 10.88
N HIS A 135 4.82 -0.81 10.32
CA HIS A 135 3.95 0.32 10.00
C HIS A 135 3.33 0.95 11.25
N GLN A 136 3.00 0.15 12.28
CA GLN A 136 2.58 0.67 13.58
C GLN A 136 3.66 1.55 14.19
N HIS A 137 4.92 1.13 14.16
CA HIS A 137 6.03 1.95 14.65
C HIS A 137 6.16 3.26 13.87
N ARG A 138 5.96 3.26 12.55
CA ARG A 138 5.93 4.50 11.76
C ARG A 138 4.79 5.43 12.15
N LEU A 139 3.61 4.89 12.42
CA LEU A 139 2.47 5.68 12.92
C LEU A 139 2.80 6.33 14.26
N GLU A 140 3.46 5.61 15.17
CA GLU A 140 3.94 6.18 16.44
C GLU A 140 4.91 7.35 16.23
N VAL A 141 5.90 7.18 15.34
CA VAL A 141 6.87 8.24 15.01
C VAL A 141 6.17 9.49 14.47
N ILE A 142 5.19 9.33 13.57
CA ILE A 142 4.41 10.46 13.04
C ILE A 142 3.60 11.13 14.14
N THR A 143 2.92 10.37 14.99
CA THR A 143 2.12 10.90 16.09
C THR A 143 2.98 11.69 17.08
N THR A 144 4.15 11.16 17.46
CA THR A 144 5.12 11.89 18.29
C THR A 144 5.56 13.18 17.61
N ALA A 145 5.94 13.11 16.33
CA ALA A 145 6.32 14.30 15.57
C ALA A 145 5.19 15.34 15.58
N ALA A 146 3.94 14.94 15.28
CA ALA A 146 2.80 15.85 15.23
C ALA A 146 2.61 16.63 16.54
N HIS A 147 2.80 15.98 17.69
CA HIS A 147 2.75 16.65 19.00
C HIS A 147 3.92 17.62 19.23
N GLU A 148 5.12 17.32 18.73
CA GLU A 148 6.31 18.14 18.92
C GLU A 148 6.35 19.38 18.01
N MET A 149 5.96 19.24 16.73
CA MET A 149 5.93 20.36 15.78
C MET A 149 4.62 21.16 15.80
N GLY A 150 3.52 20.59 16.30
CA GLY A 150 2.19 21.17 16.28
C GLY A 150 1.54 21.11 14.89
N GLU A 151 2.20 21.60 13.84
CA GLU A 151 1.74 21.53 12.45
C GLU A 151 2.92 21.35 11.48
N GLY A 152 2.80 20.42 10.52
CA GLY A 152 3.84 20.11 9.54
C GLY A 152 3.29 19.76 8.16
N THR A 153 4.11 19.94 7.13
CA THR A 153 3.84 19.43 5.77
C THR A 153 4.18 17.95 5.67
N VAL A 154 3.72 17.26 4.62
CA VAL A 154 4.12 15.86 4.34
C VAL A 154 5.65 15.72 4.30
N THR A 155 6.36 16.69 3.71
CA THR A 155 7.83 16.70 3.66
C THR A 155 8.44 16.79 5.06
N ASP A 156 7.85 17.53 5.99
CA ASP A 156 8.34 17.61 7.37
C ASP A 156 8.24 16.26 8.08
N TYR A 157 7.10 15.58 7.99
CA TYR A 157 6.91 14.24 8.56
C TYR A 157 7.78 13.17 7.88
N MET A 158 8.02 13.30 6.56
CA MET A 158 8.88 12.39 5.81
C MET A 158 10.32 12.41 6.34
N ARG A 159 10.82 13.60 6.72
CA ARG A 159 12.14 13.76 7.35
C ARG A 159 12.25 13.10 8.72
N CYS A 160 11.14 12.96 9.45
CA CYS A 160 11.09 12.23 10.72
C CYS A 160 11.10 10.71 10.50
N LEU A 161 10.48 10.22 9.42
CA LEU A 161 10.33 8.80 9.14
C LEU A 161 11.51 8.16 8.40
N PHE A 162 12.15 8.91 7.50
CA PHE A 162 13.14 8.38 6.57
C PHE A 162 14.50 9.06 6.75
N SER A 163 15.57 8.28 6.60
CA SER A 163 16.93 8.83 6.52
C SER A 163 17.10 9.68 5.26
N GLU A 164 17.96 10.71 5.30
CA GLU A 164 18.18 11.66 4.19
C GLU A 164 18.43 11.01 2.83
N ARG A 165 19.18 9.91 2.79
CA ARG A 165 19.45 9.13 1.56
C ARG A 165 18.21 8.50 0.91
N ALA A 166 17.10 8.42 1.63
CA ALA A 166 15.84 7.80 1.20
C ALA A 166 14.73 8.84 0.96
N TRP A 167 15.01 10.13 1.15
CA TRP A 167 14.05 11.19 0.85
C TRP A 167 13.73 11.25 -0.64
N GLY A 168 12.50 11.63 -0.95
CA GLY A 168 12.01 11.77 -2.32
C GLY A 168 10.54 11.40 -2.45
N GLU A 169 10.02 11.46 -3.67
CA GLU A 169 8.58 11.34 -3.98
C GLU A 169 7.96 10.04 -3.44
N MET A 170 8.68 8.90 -3.46
CA MET A 170 8.17 7.65 -2.88
C MET A 170 7.98 7.73 -1.38
N ALA A 171 8.96 8.30 -0.67
CA ALA A 171 8.92 8.45 0.77
C ALA A 171 7.81 9.45 1.17
N GLU A 172 7.67 10.56 0.45
CA GLU A 172 6.57 11.51 0.65
C GLU A 172 5.21 10.87 0.40
N SER A 173 5.07 10.10 -0.69
CA SER A 173 3.84 9.36 -0.99
C SER A 173 3.49 8.36 0.11
N GLU A 174 4.47 7.68 0.69
CA GLU A 174 4.23 6.72 1.77
C GLU A 174 3.93 7.40 3.10
N THR A 175 4.65 8.48 3.44
CA THR A 175 4.33 9.34 4.58
C THR A 175 2.91 9.88 4.47
N TYR A 176 2.48 10.31 3.28
CA TYR A 176 1.12 10.77 3.05
C TYR A 176 0.07 9.68 3.31
N ALA A 177 0.33 8.42 2.92
CA ALA A 177 -0.56 7.31 3.25
C ALA A 177 -0.74 7.12 4.77
N HIS A 178 0.34 7.24 5.54
CA HIS A 178 0.27 7.11 7.00
C HIS A 178 -0.44 8.30 7.66
N LEU A 179 -0.22 9.53 7.16
CA LEU A 179 -0.91 10.73 7.64
C LEU A 179 -2.41 10.67 7.33
N LEU A 180 -2.80 10.20 6.14
CA LEU A 180 -4.20 9.96 5.80
C LEU A 180 -4.83 8.94 6.73
N HIS A 181 -4.15 7.83 7.00
CA HIS A 181 -4.64 6.82 7.93
C HIS A 181 -4.90 7.40 9.33
N LEU A 182 -3.94 8.14 9.89
CA LEU A 182 -4.12 8.84 11.17
C LEU A 182 -5.27 9.85 11.12
N HIS A 183 -5.45 10.54 9.99
CA HIS A 183 -6.57 11.46 9.79
C HIS A 183 -7.92 10.74 9.82
N PHE A 184 -8.06 9.60 9.12
CA PHE A 184 -9.27 8.78 9.14
C PHE A 184 -9.56 8.19 10.51
N LEU A 185 -8.52 7.87 11.29
CA LEU A 185 -8.65 7.47 12.69
C LEU A 185 -8.99 8.65 13.63
N GLY A 186 -9.01 9.88 13.11
CA GLY A 186 -9.25 11.09 13.90
C GLY A 186 -8.13 11.42 14.88
N GLN A 187 -6.89 11.01 14.59
CA GLN A 187 -5.72 11.24 15.45
C GLN A 187 -4.90 12.47 15.03
N VAL A 188 -5.07 12.93 13.79
CA VAL A 188 -4.48 14.18 13.28
C VAL A 188 -5.53 14.97 12.48
N ASN A 189 -5.42 16.29 12.51
CA ASN A 189 -6.18 17.17 11.63
C ASN A 189 -5.48 17.30 10.28
N GLN A 190 -6.25 17.41 9.20
CA GLN A 190 -5.74 17.75 7.87
C GLN A 190 -6.21 19.16 7.49
N GLY A 191 -5.28 19.95 6.96
CA GLY A 191 -5.55 21.29 6.44
C GLY A 191 -4.74 21.60 5.18
N GLU A 192 -4.81 22.85 4.74
CA GLU A 192 -4.05 23.36 3.61
C GLU A 192 -3.39 24.68 3.99
N ARG A 193 -2.12 24.85 3.63
CA ARG A 193 -1.34 26.08 3.81
C ARG A 193 -0.49 26.33 2.58
N ASP A 194 -0.70 27.47 1.93
CA ASP A 194 0.01 27.86 0.70
C ASP A 194 -0.05 26.82 -0.43
N GLY A 195 -1.19 26.12 -0.57
CA GLY A 195 -1.39 25.07 -1.57
C GLY A 195 -0.79 23.71 -1.21
N LEU A 196 -0.25 23.55 0.00
CA LEU A 196 0.31 22.30 0.50
C LEU A 196 -0.58 21.69 1.58
N ALA A 197 -0.73 20.36 1.55
CA ALA A 197 -1.36 19.62 2.63
C ALA A 197 -0.51 19.75 3.91
N VAL A 198 -1.17 20.14 5.00
CA VAL A 198 -0.57 20.22 6.34
C VAL A 198 -1.35 19.35 7.32
N PHE A 199 -0.64 18.82 8.30
CA PHE A 199 -1.21 17.97 9.34
C PHE A 199 -0.76 18.44 10.71
N SER A 200 -1.69 18.44 11.66
CA SER A 200 -1.47 18.89 13.03
C SER A 200 -2.03 17.89 14.03
N SER A 201 -1.47 17.90 15.25
CA SER A 201 -2.07 17.15 16.36
C SER A 201 -3.49 17.67 16.64
N LEU A 202 -4.29 16.84 17.30
CA LEU A 202 -5.57 17.29 17.88
C LEU A 202 -5.39 18.36 18.97
#